data_AF-A0AAN6BV28-F1
#
_entry.id   AF-A0AAN6BV28-F1
#
_cell.length_a   1.000
_cell.length_b   1.000
_cell.length_c   1.000
_cell.angle_alpha   90.00
_cell.angle_beta   90.00
_cell.angle_gamma   90.00
#
_symmetry.space_group_name_H-M   'P 1'
#
loop_
_entity.id
_entity.type
_entity.pdbx_description
1 polymer ?
#
loop_
_entity_poly.entity_id
_entity_poly.type
_entity_poly.pdbx_seq_one_letter_code
_entity_poly.pdbx_strand_id
1 'polypeptide(L)'
;MHSKTFLSLALSLFVVDSAVASPCKPSSSATSSLAVSTLSESMTTTSPVSSSIETSLLDTTLASQATETSAIETETVTTVTASATFVSTATVDDETSTTLLDTTITTEASTTTAGGITTTTAETTTTAAAGCPQVTVLANPTSIFSSSDGMVFDDEHGTVVIPFDVEVFGASSSTLHVSVNGLLTLGRAPSTASYNAALPAQSLPEVAIMPYWSDLLVFPNLCGSGIAYEIYDTSRGQKFTVEYYVGSYNNPVGEHFTVSMYKDYPGLVRYVYYKTSMHGSSATVGVQNGIFKSQYSYNAEDSIPDRFWVEIDTSNVQDVTTSDGDLQGGN
;
A
#
# COMPACT_ATOMS: atom_id res chain seq x y z
N MET A 1 -9.42 9.04 91.04
CA MET A 1 -9.88 7.68 90.67
C MET A 1 -9.16 7.30 89.38
N HIS A 2 -8.32 6.26 89.47
CA HIS A 2 -7.86 5.28 88.45
C HIS A 2 -7.81 5.67 86.95
N SER A 3 -6.79 5.36 86.14
CA SER A 3 -5.51 4.65 86.28
C SER A 3 -4.72 4.81 84.97
N LYS A 4 -3.39 4.75 85.06
CA LYS A 4 -2.42 4.59 83.95
C LYS A 4 -2.28 3.11 83.53
N THR A 5 -1.80 2.87 82.31
CA THR A 5 -1.10 1.66 81.79
C THR A 5 -0.32 2.12 80.54
N PHE A 6 1.04 2.09 80.39
CA PHE A 6 2.05 1.02 80.41
C PHE A 6 1.61 -0.21 79.57
N LEU A 7 2.34 -0.85 78.65
CA LEU A 7 3.77 -1.22 78.50
C LEU A 7 3.89 -1.94 77.11
N SER A 8 4.85 -1.65 76.21
CA SER A 8 6.07 -2.44 75.85
C SER A 8 5.96 -3.99 75.69
N LEU A 9 6.42 -4.51 74.54
CA LEU A 9 7.18 -5.78 74.22
C LEU A 9 6.83 -6.22 72.77
N ALA A 10 7.64 -6.92 71.95
CA ALA A 10 9.08 -7.16 71.86
C ALA A 10 9.39 -7.91 70.53
N LEU A 11 10.70 -7.89 70.25
CA LEU A 11 11.53 -8.47 69.21
C LEU A 11 11.48 -10.02 69.06
N SER A 12 11.58 -10.54 67.83
CA SER A 12 12.49 -11.62 67.34
C SER A 12 11.97 -12.18 65.99
N LEU A 13 12.65 -11.98 64.85
CA LEU A 13 13.83 -12.67 64.28
C LEU A 13 13.65 -14.18 64.05
N PHE A 14 13.53 -14.57 62.78
CA PHE A 14 14.14 -15.80 62.24
C PHE A 14 14.62 -15.59 60.79
N VAL A 15 15.83 -16.13 60.57
CA VAL A 15 16.69 -16.13 59.38
C VAL A 15 16.32 -17.29 58.48
N VAL A 16 16.37 -17.11 57.14
CA VAL A 16 16.86 -18.15 56.22
C VAL A 16 17.66 -17.49 55.09
N ASP A 17 18.75 -18.14 54.74
CA ASP A 17 19.95 -17.67 54.07
C ASP A 17 20.00 -18.11 52.59
N SER A 18 20.65 -17.29 51.75
CA SER A 18 21.44 -17.60 50.53
C SER A 18 20.79 -18.37 49.35
N ALA A 19 21.15 -18.20 48.07
CA ALA A 19 22.40 -17.72 47.46
C ALA A 19 22.17 -17.12 46.05
N VAL A 20 23.14 -16.30 45.65
CA VAL A 20 23.32 -15.59 44.37
C VAL A 20 24.23 -16.41 43.42
N ALA A 21 23.99 -16.37 42.09
CA ALA A 21 24.95 -16.00 41.03
C ALA A 21 24.57 -16.51 39.62
N SER A 22 24.68 -15.61 38.64
CA SER A 22 24.67 -15.83 37.17
C SER A 22 26.07 -16.27 36.64
N PRO A 23 26.39 -16.18 35.32
CA PRO A 23 26.14 -17.14 34.25
C PRO A 23 27.45 -17.64 33.55
N CYS A 24 27.41 -18.70 32.72
CA CYS A 24 28.35 -18.92 31.58
C CYS A 24 27.97 -20.16 30.71
N LYS A 25 28.04 -20.00 29.39
CA LYS A 25 28.24 -20.99 28.29
C LYS A 25 29.77 -21.03 27.98
N PRO A 26 30.45 -21.93 27.21
CA PRO A 26 30.06 -23.05 26.28
C PRO A 26 30.84 -24.40 26.47
N SER A 27 30.52 -25.41 25.65
CA SER A 27 31.45 -26.17 24.74
C SER A 27 31.10 -27.67 24.58
N SER A 28 31.61 -28.22 23.49
CA SER A 28 31.19 -29.38 22.70
C SER A 28 31.61 -30.78 23.19
N SER A 29 31.09 -31.77 22.44
CA SER A 29 31.63 -33.11 22.11
C SER A 29 31.18 -34.28 22.99
N ALA A 30 30.43 -35.22 22.40
CA ALA A 30 30.93 -36.56 22.06
C ALA A 30 29.80 -37.52 21.67
N THR A 31 30.05 -38.19 20.55
CA THR A 31 29.35 -39.31 19.90
C THR A 31 29.14 -40.52 20.82
N SER A 32 27.98 -41.19 20.73
CA SER A 32 27.86 -42.65 20.87
C SER A 32 26.54 -43.14 20.28
N SER A 33 26.56 -44.38 19.83
CA SER A 33 25.80 -45.01 18.75
C SER A 33 24.92 -46.18 19.22
N LEU A 34 24.03 -46.65 18.31
CA LEU A 34 23.31 -47.95 18.28
C LEU A 34 22.11 -48.03 19.27
N ALA A 35 20.95 -48.63 18.94
CA ALA A 35 20.59 -49.61 17.93
C ALA A 35 19.10 -49.53 17.53
N VAL A 36 18.82 -50.10 16.35
CA VAL A 36 17.53 -50.36 15.73
C VAL A 36 16.78 -51.50 16.43
N SER A 37 15.44 -51.43 16.52
CA SER A 37 14.58 -52.62 16.44
C SER A 37 13.26 -52.28 15.76
N THR A 38 13.01 -53.02 14.69
CA THR A 38 11.85 -53.02 13.79
C THR A 38 10.70 -53.83 14.37
N LEU A 39 9.46 -53.41 14.10
CA LEU A 39 8.34 -54.35 13.98
C LEU A 39 7.53 -54.00 12.74
N SER A 40 7.34 -55.05 11.96
CA SER A 40 6.75 -55.14 10.64
C SER A 40 5.32 -55.65 10.79
N GLU A 41 4.38 -55.17 9.99
CA GLU A 41 3.30 -56.02 9.49
C GLU A 41 2.79 -55.51 8.13
N SER A 42 2.47 -56.48 7.29
CA SER A 42 2.36 -56.45 5.83
C SER A 42 0.89 -56.48 5.40
N MET A 43 0.58 -56.05 4.16
CA MET A 43 -0.02 -56.91 3.11
C MET A 43 -0.44 -56.11 1.84
N THR A 44 0.22 -56.45 0.72
CA THR A 44 -0.30 -56.71 -0.67
C THR A 44 -1.13 -55.65 -1.41
N THR A 45 -0.61 -54.97 -2.46
CA THR A 45 -0.49 -55.30 -3.92
C THR A 45 -1.78 -55.26 -4.76
N THR A 46 -1.86 -54.30 -5.70
CA THR A 46 -2.31 -54.47 -7.10
C THR A 46 -1.72 -53.36 -8.00
N SER A 47 -1.36 -53.72 -9.24
CA SER A 47 -0.56 -52.92 -10.20
C SER A 47 -1.44 -52.11 -11.20
N PRO A 48 -0.91 -51.49 -12.27
CA PRO A 48 -1.24 -50.11 -12.66
C PRO A 48 -2.27 -49.99 -13.79
N VAL A 49 -2.97 -48.86 -13.86
CA VAL A 49 -3.73 -48.45 -15.05
C VAL A 49 -3.22 -47.10 -15.54
N SER A 50 -2.84 -47.12 -16.82
CA SER A 50 -2.45 -46.00 -17.66
C SER A 50 -3.67 -45.15 -18.02
N SER A 51 -3.54 -43.82 -17.96
CA SER A 51 -4.37 -42.92 -18.78
C SER A 51 -3.55 -41.73 -19.26
N SER A 52 -3.31 -41.74 -20.56
CA SER A 52 -2.74 -40.70 -21.39
C SER A 52 -3.76 -39.57 -21.60
N ILE A 53 -3.35 -38.32 -21.35
CA ILE A 53 -4.05 -37.13 -21.84
C ILE A 53 -3.15 -36.51 -22.91
N GLU A 54 -3.55 -36.62 -24.17
CA GLU A 54 -2.95 -35.89 -25.27
C GLU A 54 -3.39 -34.42 -25.19
N THR A 55 -2.44 -33.49 -25.15
CA THR A 55 -2.70 -32.08 -25.45
C THR A 55 -1.89 -31.74 -26.69
N SER A 56 -2.59 -31.55 -27.80
CA SER A 56 -2.01 -31.18 -29.09
C SER A 56 -1.59 -29.71 -29.07
N LEU A 57 -0.30 -29.47 -29.25
CA LEU A 57 0.27 -28.17 -29.60
C LEU A 57 0.40 -28.13 -31.12
N LEU A 58 -0.27 -27.18 -31.79
CA LEU A 58 0.12 -26.77 -33.13
C LEU A 58 0.96 -25.50 -33.05
N ASP A 59 2.23 -25.68 -33.39
CA ASP A 59 3.14 -24.66 -33.89
C ASP A 59 2.55 -23.91 -35.08
N THR A 60 2.73 -22.59 -35.12
CA THR A 60 3.09 -21.90 -36.36
C THR A 60 3.99 -20.72 -36.02
N THR A 61 5.27 -20.93 -36.28
CA THR A 61 6.32 -19.92 -36.33
C THR A 61 6.15 -19.02 -37.56
N LEU A 62 6.34 -17.71 -37.40
CA LEU A 62 6.95 -16.86 -38.44
C LEU A 62 7.68 -15.71 -37.77
N ALA A 63 9.01 -15.78 -37.87
CA ALA A 63 9.94 -14.75 -37.48
C ALA A 63 9.98 -13.64 -38.55
N SER A 64 10.17 -12.39 -38.13
CA SER A 64 11.20 -11.55 -38.75
C SER A 64 11.66 -10.45 -37.80
N GLN A 65 12.98 -10.29 -37.75
CA GLN A 65 13.71 -9.24 -37.05
C GLN A 65 13.69 -7.96 -37.88
N ALA A 66 13.65 -6.79 -37.23
CA ALA A 66 14.32 -5.58 -37.71
C ALA A 66 14.72 -4.71 -36.51
N THR A 67 15.99 -4.31 -36.50
CA THR A 67 16.59 -3.36 -35.56
C THR A 67 16.75 -2.01 -36.28
N GLU A 68 16.71 -0.93 -35.49
CA GLU A 68 17.29 0.41 -35.69
C GLU A 68 16.36 1.64 -35.93
N THR A 69 16.44 2.53 -34.93
CA THR A 69 16.71 3.98 -35.03
C THR A 69 15.58 5.00 -35.33
N SER A 70 15.23 5.72 -34.27
CA SER A 70 14.86 7.15 -34.12
C SER A 70 14.34 7.93 -35.35
N ALA A 71 13.08 8.36 -35.28
CA ALA A 71 12.60 9.64 -35.79
C ALA A 71 11.33 10.08 -35.04
N ILE A 72 11.28 11.35 -34.64
CA ILE A 72 10.10 12.00 -34.07
C ILE A 72 9.14 12.29 -35.22
N GLU A 73 7.98 11.65 -35.26
CA GLU A 73 6.87 12.04 -36.14
C GLU A 73 5.59 12.25 -35.33
N THR A 74 4.93 13.36 -35.63
CA THR A 74 3.68 13.82 -35.05
C THR A 74 2.54 12.91 -35.50
N GLU A 75 1.97 12.11 -34.59
CA GLU A 75 0.83 11.24 -34.92
C GLU A 75 -0.47 12.04 -35.01
N THR A 76 -1.03 12.11 -36.21
CA THR A 76 -2.45 12.42 -36.46
C THR A 76 -3.32 11.24 -36.03
N VAL A 77 -4.08 11.41 -34.95
CA VAL A 77 -5.08 10.44 -34.49
C VAL A 77 -6.31 10.52 -35.39
N THR A 78 -6.62 9.44 -36.11
CA THR A 78 -7.88 9.30 -36.87
C THR A 78 -8.84 8.43 -36.08
N THR A 79 -9.87 9.02 -35.47
CA THR A 79 -10.94 8.27 -34.81
C THR A 79 -12.02 7.88 -35.81
N VAL A 80 -12.25 6.58 -36.01
CA VAL A 80 -13.32 6.04 -36.86
C VAL A 80 -14.55 5.74 -35.99
N THR A 81 -15.64 6.47 -36.18
CA THR A 81 -16.93 6.20 -35.51
C THR A 81 -17.80 5.37 -36.44
N ALA A 82 -17.93 4.06 -36.16
CA ALA A 82 -18.87 3.19 -36.86
C ALA A 82 -20.21 3.18 -36.12
N SER A 83 -21.27 3.66 -36.77
CA SER A 83 -22.64 3.62 -36.24
C SER A 83 -23.39 2.46 -36.90
N ALA A 84 -23.65 1.38 -36.16
CA ALA A 84 -24.40 0.23 -36.64
C ALA A 84 -25.84 0.25 -36.08
N THR A 85 -26.83 0.23 -36.97
CA THR A 85 -28.26 0.14 -36.61
C THR A 85 -28.67 -1.33 -36.58
N PHE A 86 -29.11 -1.85 -35.44
CA PHE A 86 -29.59 -3.23 -35.30
C PHE A 86 -31.10 -3.32 -35.58
N VAL A 87 -31.53 -4.36 -36.30
CA VAL A 87 -32.96 -4.74 -36.45
C VAL A 87 -33.11 -6.22 -36.11
N SER A 88 -34.07 -6.53 -35.23
CA SER A 88 -34.42 -7.89 -34.80
C SER A 88 -35.34 -8.58 -35.82
N THR A 89 -35.08 -9.86 -36.11
CA THR A 89 -36.03 -10.73 -36.83
C THR A 89 -36.13 -12.09 -36.11
N ALA A 90 -37.36 -12.49 -35.80
CA ALA A 90 -37.69 -13.79 -35.21
C ALA A 90 -37.94 -14.84 -36.30
N THR A 91 -37.51 -16.08 -36.06
CA THR A 91 -37.65 -17.22 -36.98
C THR A 91 -38.86 -18.10 -36.62
N VAL A 92 -39.69 -18.42 -37.61
CA VAL A 92 -40.60 -19.57 -37.61
C VAL A 92 -40.35 -20.33 -38.92
N ASP A 93 -40.17 -21.66 -38.76
CA ASP A 93 -40.06 -22.76 -39.73
C ASP A 93 -39.79 -22.50 -41.22
N ASP A 94 -38.81 -23.28 -41.69
CA ASP A 94 -38.61 -23.80 -43.05
C ASP A 94 -38.91 -22.83 -44.21
N GLU A 95 -37.85 -22.21 -44.73
CA GLU A 95 -37.49 -22.07 -46.14
C GLU A 95 -36.42 -20.97 -46.26
N THR A 96 -35.27 -21.32 -46.82
CA THR A 96 -34.15 -20.42 -47.07
C THR A 96 -34.53 -19.33 -48.06
N SER A 97 -34.46 -18.06 -47.64
CA SER A 97 -34.46 -16.91 -48.55
C SER A 97 -33.40 -15.89 -48.14
N THR A 98 -32.32 -15.81 -48.91
CA THR A 98 -31.25 -14.83 -48.74
C THR A 98 -31.64 -13.53 -49.43
N THR A 99 -31.87 -12.47 -48.65
CA THR A 99 -32.02 -11.11 -49.16
C THR A 99 -30.74 -10.33 -48.86
N LEU A 100 -29.96 -10.05 -49.90
CA LEU A 100 -28.78 -9.18 -49.82
C LEU A 100 -29.24 -7.72 -49.92
N LEU A 101 -28.96 -6.92 -48.90
CA LEU A 101 -29.19 -5.47 -48.91
C LEU A 101 -27.86 -4.73 -48.95
N ASP A 102 -27.79 -3.84 -49.94
CA ASP A 102 -26.65 -3.06 -50.37
C ASP A 102 -26.26 -2.04 -49.29
N THR A 103 -25.02 -2.12 -48.79
CA THR A 103 -24.49 -1.16 -47.80
C THR A 103 -23.69 -0.10 -48.54
N THR A 104 -24.23 1.10 -48.64
CA THR A 104 -23.54 2.26 -49.21
C THR A 104 -22.65 2.90 -48.14
N ILE A 105 -21.33 2.90 -48.38
CA ILE A 105 -20.35 3.59 -47.53
C ILE A 105 -20.18 5.00 -48.09
N THR A 106 -20.64 6.01 -47.36
CA THR A 106 -20.37 7.42 -47.67
C THR A 106 -19.17 7.89 -46.86
N THR A 107 -18.11 8.31 -47.54
CA THR A 107 -16.88 8.84 -46.94
C THR A 107 -16.97 10.37 -46.92
N GLU A 108 -17.19 10.98 -45.75
CA GLU A 108 -17.04 12.42 -45.58
C GLU A 108 -15.74 12.71 -44.80
N ALA A 109 -14.77 13.32 -45.49
CA ALA A 109 -13.55 13.81 -44.88
C ALA A 109 -13.78 15.23 -44.35
N SER A 110 -13.80 15.41 -43.03
CA SER A 110 -13.76 16.74 -42.40
C SER A 110 -12.35 17.00 -41.85
N THR A 111 -11.73 18.09 -42.30
CA THR A 111 -10.44 18.59 -41.83
C THR A 111 -10.69 19.64 -40.74
N THR A 112 -10.25 19.37 -39.51
CA THR A 112 -10.26 20.34 -38.41
C THR A 112 -8.83 20.84 -38.16
N THR A 113 -8.63 22.15 -38.33
CA THR A 113 -7.37 22.85 -38.03
C THR A 113 -7.18 22.92 -36.51
N ALA A 114 -6.06 22.41 -36.00
CA ALA A 114 -5.67 22.53 -34.60
C ALA A 114 -5.37 24.00 -34.26
N GLY A 115 -6.32 24.67 -33.61
CA GLY A 115 -6.10 25.97 -32.98
C GLY A 115 -5.22 25.80 -31.74
N GLY A 116 -4.16 26.60 -31.65
CA GLY A 116 -3.20 26.56 -30.55
C GLY A 116 -3.88 26.63 -29.19
N ILE A 117 -3.66 25.60 -28.36
CA ILE A 117 -4.08 25.57 -26.96
C ILE A 117 -3.21 26.59 -26.23
N THR A 118 -3.79 27.72 -25.86
CA THR A 118 -3.20 28.61 -24.88
C THR A 118 -3.53 28.03 -23.52
N THR A 119 -2.57 27.36 -22.89
CA THR A 119 -2.70 26.88 -21.52
C THR A 119 -2.71 28.11 -20.60
N THR A 120 -3.90 28.56 -20.21
CA THR A 120 -4.06 29.49 -19.10
C THR A 120 -3.78 28.71 -17.82
N THR A 121 -2.55 28.81 -17.30
CA THR A 121 -2.24 28.39 -15.93
C THR A 121 -3.05 29.26 -14.98
N ALA A 122 -4.17 28.74 -14.49
CA ALA A 122 -4.88 29.36 -13.38
C ALA A 122 -4.05 29.11 -12.12
N GLU A 123 -3.32 30.13 -11.70
CA GLU A 123 -2.64 30.16 -10.41
C GLU A 123 -3.73 30.25 -9.33
N THR A 124 -4.16 29.10 -8.82
CA THR A 124 -5.08 29.04 -7.68
C THR A 124 -4.26 29.33 -6.44
N THR A 125 -4.09 30.61 -6.10
CA THR A 125 -3.59 31.01 -4.80
C THR A 125 -4.68 30.72 -3.76
N THR A 126 -4.64 29.54 -3.16
CA THR A 126 -5.44 29.21 -1.97
C THR A 126 -5.04 30.17 -0.87
N THR A 127 -5.91 31.13 -0.57
CA THR A 127 -5.72 32.03 0.56
C THR A 127 -5.92 31.20 1.82
N ALA A 128 -4.83 30.86 2.50
CA ALA A 128 -4.88 30.17 3.78
C ALA A 128 -5.85 30.90 4.71
N ALA A 129 -6.84 30.17 5.24
CA ALA A 129 -7.78 30.72 6.21
C ALA A 129 -7.00 31.27 7.42
N ALA A 130 -7.02 32.59 7.59
CA ALA A 130 -6.37 33.28 8.69
C ALA A 130 -6.96 32.77 10.02
N GLY A 131 -6.14 32.08 10.82
CA GLY A 131 -6.54 31.52 12.12
C GLY A 131 -6.09 30.09 12.35
N CYS A 132 -5.61 29.39 11.32
CA CYS A 132 -5.15 28.02 11.43
C CYS A 132 -3.62 27.91 11.48
N PRO A 133 -2.99 27.39 12.55
CA PRO A 133 -1.58 27.01 12.47
C PRO A 133 -1.46 25.92 11.39
N GLN A 134 -0.71 26.21 10.33
CA GLN A 134 -0.47 25.24 9.26
C GLN A 134 0.29 24.04 9.86
N VAL A 135 -0.36 22.88 9.86
CA VAL A 135 0.25 21.60 10.25
C VAL A 135 0.81 20.87 9.01
N THR A 136 0.49 21.36 7.81
CA THR A 136 0.99 20.76 6.56
C THR A 136 2.49 20.97 6.39
N VAL A 137 3.17 19.91 5.95
CA VAL A 137 4.60 19.92 5.61
C VAL A 137 4.86 19.99 4.12
N LEU A 138 3.82 19.77 3.30
CA LEU A 138 3.88 19.94 1.86
C LEU A 138 3.81 21.43 1.50
N ALA A 139 4.61 21.85 0.52
CA ALA A 139 4.73 23.25 0.16
C ALA A 139 3.55 23.69 -0.73
N ASN A 140 3.12 22.82 -1.65
CA ASN A 140 2.02 23.07 -2.58
C ASN A 140 1.08 21.84 -2.64
N PRO A 141 0.34 21.56 -1.56
CA PRO A 141 -0.49 20.36 -1.47
C PRO A 141 -1.66 20.38 -2.44
N THR A 142 -1.88 19.27 -3.15
CA THR A 142 -3.13 18.95 -3.84
C THR A 142 -4.00 18.10 -2.93
N SER A 143 -5.17 18.62 -2.55
CA SER A 143 -6.08 17.94 -1.62
C SER A 143 -6.68 16.67 -2.25
N ILE A 144 -6.72 15.59 -1.47
CA ILE A 144 -7.50 14.38 -1.74
C ILE A 144 -8.78 14.41 -0.90
N PHE A 145 -8.62 14.65 0.40
CA PHE A 145 -9.70 14.79 1.38
C PHE A 145 -9.42 16.00 2.26
N SER A 146 -10.41 16.88 2.45
CA SER A 146 -10.22 18.07 3.27
C SER A 146 -11.30 18.22 4.33
N SER A 147 -10.89 18.52 5.56
CA SER A 147 -11.80 18.95 6.63
C SER A 147 -12.65 20.17 6.24
N SER A 148 -12.20 20.98 5.29
CA SER A 148 -12.97 22.14 4.77
C SER A 148 -14.21 21.75 3.99
N ASP A 149 -14.33 20.48 3.57
CA ASP A 149 -15.49 19.98 2.82
C ASP A 149 -16.73 19.85 3.73
N GLY A 150 -16.56 20.00 5.04
CA GLY A 150 -17.67 20.05 6.00
C GLY A 150 -18.32 18.69 6.27
N MET A 151 -17.72 17.60 5.80
CA MET A 151 -18.13 16.22 6.04
C MET A 151 -17.02 15.38 6.69
N VAL A 152 -17.42 14.27 7.31
CA VAL A 152 -16.48 13.24 7.76
C VAL A 152 -16.15 12.34 6.57
N PHE A 153 -14.88 11.98 6.43
CA PHE A 153 -14.45 10.90 5.56
C PHE A 153 -14.01 9.72 6.44
N ASP A 154 -14.65 8.57 6.22
CA ASP A 154 -14.49 7.29 6.89
C ASP A 154 -14.57 6.16 5.85
N ASP A 155 -13.57 5.27 5.82
CA ASP A 155 -13.45 4.16 4.87
C ASP A 155 -13.39 4.52 3.36
N GLU A 156 -13.36 5.80 2.98
CA GLU A 156 -13.19 6.18 1.59
C GLU A 156 -11.73 6.11 1.11
N HIS A 157 -11.59 6.14 -0.23
CA HIS A 157 -10.31 6.28 -0.90
C HIS A 157 -10.41 7.23 -2.08
N GLY A 158 -9.34 7.99 -2.32
CA GLY A 158 -9.17 8.82 -3.51
C GLY A 158 -8.25 8.14 -4.53
N THR A 159 -8.50 8.35 -5.82
CA THR A 159 -7.60 7.88 -6.89
C THR A 159 -6.67 9.00 -7.30
N VAL A 160 -5.37 8.73 -7.33
CA VAL A 160 -4.33 9.67 -7.76
C VAL A 160 -3.59 9.06 -8.94
N VAL A 161 -3.54 9.79 -10.06
CA VAL A 161 -2.72 9.46 -11.22
C VAL A 161 -1.49 10.35 -11.19
N ILE A 162 -0.31 9.74 -11.19
CA ILE A 162 0.97 10.44 -11.10
C ILE A 162 1.78 10.26 -12.41
N PRO A 163 2.72 11.16 -12.75
CA PRO A 163 3.36 11.19 -14.07
C PRO A 163 4.51 10.18 -14.25
N PHE A 164 4.65 9.22 -13.33
CA PHE A 164 5.62 8.13 -13.37
C PHE A 164 5.10 6.94 -12.58
N ASP A 165 5.59 5.75 -12.86
CA ASP A 165 5.20 4.56 -12.10
C ASP A 165 5.93 4.53 -10.75
N VAL A 166 5.20 4.24 -9.67
CA VAL A 166 5.76 3.84 -8.39
C VAL A 166 5.78 2.32 -8.32
N GLU A 167 6.75 1.75 -7.59
CA GLU A 167 6.96 0.30 -7.54
C GLU A 167 7.17 -0.20 -6.12
N VAL A 168 6.63 -1.39 -5.83
CA VAL A 168 6.92 -2.18 -4.65
C VAL A 168 7.03 -3.66 -5.06
N PHE A 169 8.10 -4.33 -4.63
CA PHE A 169 8.36 -5.74 -4.96
C PHE A 169 8.22 -6.06 -6.47
N GLY A 170 8.76 -5.20 -7.35
CA GLY A 170 8.70 -5.40 -8.80
C GLY A 170 7.34 -5.12 -9.46
N ALA A 171 6.29 -4.81 -8.69
CA ALA A 171 4.99 -4.44 -9.24
C ALA A 171 4.83 -2.91 -9.23
N SER A 172 4.49 -2.35 -10.38
CA SER A 172 4.45 -0.90 -10.58
C SER A 172 3.11 -0.38 -11.11
N SER A 173 2.80 0.87 -10.79
CA SER A 173 1.65 1.60 -11.35
C SER A 173 1.81 3.10 -11.18
N SER A 174 1.29 3.87 -12.13
CA SER A 174 1.09 5.33 -12.03
C SER A 174 -0.28 5.69 -11.48
N THR A 175 -1.13 4.71 -11.17
CA THR A 175 -2.44 4.90 -10.54
C THR A 175 -2.44 4.33 -9.13
N LEU A 176 -2.63 5.20 -8.15
CA LEU A 176 -2.68 4.86 -6.73
C LEU A 176 -4.09 5.11 -6.18
N HIS A 177 -4.49 4.26 -5.25
CA HIS A 177 -5.66 4.53 -4.42
C HIS A 177 -5.20 4.82 -2.99
N VAL A 178 -5.53 6.02 -2.51
CA VAL A 178 -5.14 6.54 -1.20
C VAL A 178 -6.36 6.49 -0.29
N SER A 179 -6.36 5.56 0.67
CA SER A 179 -7.44 5.44 1.65
C SER A 179 -7.23 6.39 2.83
N VAL A 180 -8.32 6.85 3.43
CA VAL A 180 -8.31 7.60 4.70
C VAL A 180 -7.60 6.84 5.83
N ASN A 181 -7.67 5.52 5.79
CA ASN A 181 -7.14 4.57 6.77
C ASN A 181 -5.62 4.36 6.72
N GLY A 182 -4.84 5.32 6.21
CA GLY A 182 -3.37 5.23 6.17
C GLY A 182 -2.84 4.06 5.32
N LEU A 183 -3.54 3.74 4.23
CA LEU A 183 -3.27 2.66 3.29
C LEU A 183 -3.26 3.18 1.86
N LEU A 184 -2.27 2.78 1.08
CA LEU A 184 -2.21 3.00 -0.37
C LEU A 184 -2.16 1.66 -1.11
N THR A 185 -2.82 1.56 -2.25
CA THR A 185 -2.75 0.38 -3.13
C THR A 185 -2.45 0.79 -4.57
N LEU A 186 -1.75 -0.06 -5.32
CA LEU A 186 -1.40 0.19 -6.72
C LEU A 186 -2.38 -0.51 -7.67
N GLY A 187 -2.87 0.22 -8.68
CA GLY A 187 -3.68 -0.31 -9.79
C GLY A 187 -5.11 -0.76 -9.46
N ARG A 188 -5.40 -1.16 -8.22
CA ARG A 188 -6.75 -1.57 -7.78
C ARG A 188 -7.08 -1.01 -6.41
N ALA A 189 -8.25 -0.41 -6.28
CA ALA A 189 -8.74 0.13 -5.01
C ALA A 189 -8.99 -0.98 -3.97
N PRO A 190 -8.77 -0.71 -2.68
CA PRO A 190 -9.13 -1.64 -1.62
C PRO A 190 -10.66 -1.73 -1.49
N SER A 191 -11.19 -2.94 -1.23
CA SER A 191 -12.61 -3.12 -0.91
C SER A 191 -12.92 -2.92 0.58
N THR A 192 -11.90 -2.93 1.43
CA THR A 192 -11.97 -2.67 2.87
C THR A 192 -10.61 -2.13 3.33
N ALA A 193 -10.63 -1.16 4.25
CA ALA A 193 -9.42 -0.56 4.79
C ALA A 193 -9.51 -0.22 6.29
N SER A 194 -10.67 -0.28 6.95
CA SER A 194 -10.83 -0.01 8.39
C SER A 194 -10.18 -1.05 9.30
N TYR A 195 -9.98 -2.29 8.84
CA TYR A 195 -9.46 -3.38 9.67
C TYR A 195 -8.04 -3.76 9.29
N ASN A 196 -7.08 -3.35 10.11
CA ASN A 196 -5.68 -3.74 9.93
C ASN A 196 -5.42 -5.21 10.29
N ALA A 197 -4.36 -5.77 9.72
CA ALA A 197 -3.95 -7.15 9.96
C ALA A 197 -2.42 -7.29 9.86
N ALA A 198 -1.90 -8.38 10.41
CA ALA A 198 -0.51 -8.78 10.14
C ALA A 198 -0.33 -9.08 8.65
N LEU A 199 0.83 -8.74 8.10
CA LEU A 199 1.13 -9.01 6.69
C LEU A 199 1.48 -10.49 6.50
N PRO A 200 1.26 -11.08 5.32
CA PRO A 200 0.52 -10.50 4.20
C PRO A 200 -0.99 -10.50 4.49
N ALA A 201 -1.63 -9.36 4.30
CA ALA A 201 -3.05 -9.18 4.48
C ALA A 201 -3.79 -9.60 3.20
N GLN A 202 -4.58 -10.66 3.28
CA GLN A 202 -5.32 -11.22 2.14
C GLN A 202 -6.60 -10.43 1.79
N SER A 203 -7.05 -9.55 2.69
CA SER A 203 -8.21 -8.67 2.47
C SER A 203 -7.90 -7.46 1.59
N LEU A 204 -6.61 -7.16 1.38
CA LEU A 204 -6.15 -6.04 0.57
C LEU A 204 -5.84 -6.47 -0.87
N PRO A 205 -5.86 -5.54 -1.84
CA PRO A 205 -5.17 -5.73 -3.11
C PRO A 205 -3.73 -6.20 -2.91
N GLU A 206 -3.20 -6.95 -3.88
CA GLU A 206 -1.90 -7.60 -3.74
C GLU A 206 -0.79 -6.60 -3.37
N VAL A 207 -0.73 -5.48 -4.10
CA VAL A 207 0.25 -4.42 -3.89
C VAL A 207 -0.32 -3.34 -2.97
N ALA A 208 0.19 -3.31 -1.74
CA ALA A 208 -0.24 -2.38 -0.71
C ALA A 208 0.94 -1.77 0.05
N ILE A 209 0.81 -0.49 0.35
CA ILE A 209 1.77 0.33 1.10
C ILE A 209 1.04 0.86 2.32
N MET A 210 1.54 0.55 3.50
CA MET A 210 0.86 0.79 4.78
C MET A 210 1.78 1.65 5.65
N PRO A 211 1.80 2.99 5.46
CA PRO A 211 2.54 3.88 6.34
C PRO A 211 1.98 3.85 7.77
N TYR A 212 0.67 3.74 7.93
CA TYR A 212 0.02 3.63 9.24
C TYR A 212 -1.40 3.08 9.05
N TRP A 213 -1.50 1.82 8.63
CA TRP A 213 -2.80 1.23 8.30
C TRP A 213 -3.60 0.93 9.56
N SER A 214 -4.66 1.70 9.80
CA SER A 214 -5.54 1.66 10.97
C SER A 214 -6.91 2.25 10.62
N ASP A 215 -7.86 2.20 11.55
CA ASP A 215 -9.18 2.83 11.41
C ASP A 215 -9.07 4.35 11.68
N LEU A 216 -8.96 5.13 10.60
CA LEU A 216 -8.68 6.56 10.62
C LEU A 216 -9.71 7.36 9.82
N LEU A 217 -9.93 8.60 10.28
CA LEU A 217 -10.93 9.50 9.73
C LEU A 217 -10.37 10.90 9.50
N VAL A 218 -10.91 11.57 8.48
CA VAL A 218 -10.80 13.02 8.33
C VAL A 218 -12.06 13.64 8.91
N PHE A 219 -11.92 14.43 9.97
CA PHE A 219 -13.04 15.12 10.60
C PHE A 219 -13.24 16.53 10.03
N PRO A 220 -14.50 16.99 9.88
CA PRO A 220 -14.78 18.30 9.32
C PRO A 220 -14.42 19.44 10.26
N ASN A 221 -14.15 20.61 9.70
CA ASN A 221 -13.89 21.85 10.43
C ASN A 221 -12.70 21.78 11.41
N LEU A 222 -11.80 20.80 11.24
CA LEU A 222 -10.57 20.69 12.01
C LEU A 222 -9.39 21.25 11.24
N CYS A 223 -8.75 22.22 11.85
CA CYS A 223 -7.61 22.93 11.30
C CYS A 223 -6.55 22.02 10.68
N GLY A 224 -6.28 22.18 9.39
CA GLY A 224 -5.24 21.44 8.68
C GLY A 224 -5.52 19.95 8.49
N SER A 225 -6.61 19.40 9.05
CA SER A 225 -6.94 17.98 8.93
C SER A 225 -7.37 17.67 7.50
N GLY A 226 -6.86 16.55 7.01
CA GLY A 226 -7.04 16.14 5.63
C GLY A 226 -5.91 15.25 5.16
N ILE A 227 -6.01 14.88 3.90
CA ILE A 227 -5.03 14.09 3.17
C ILE A 227 -4.76 14.81 1.88
N ALA A 228 -3.49 15.08 1.61
CA ALA A 228 -3.05 15.78 0.41
C ALA A 228 -1.78 15.16 -0.15
N TYR A 229 -1.47 15.44 -1.40
CA TYR A 229 -0.24 15.00 -2.03
C TYR A 229 0.49 16.12 -2.76
N GLU A 230 1.78 15.94 -2.98
CA GLU A 230 2.59 16.80 -3.84
C GLU A 230 3.60 15.95 -4.61
N ILE A 231 3.89 16.37 -5.85
CA ILE A 231 4.98 15.84 -6.67
C ILE A 231 5.99 16.95 -6.85
N TYR A 232 7.22 16.73 -6.41
CA TYR A 232 8.28 17.74 -6.44
C TYR A 232 9.66 17.10 -6.59
N ASP A 233 10.62 17.88 -7.06
CA ASP A 233 11.99 17.44 -7.22
C ASP A 233 12.78 17.54 -5.91
N THR A 234 13.64 16.55 -5.67
CA THR A 234 14.57 16.51 -4.54
C THR A 234 15.97 16.17 -5.04
N SER A 235 16.96 16.14 -4.15
CA SER A 235 18.28 15.60 -4.47
C SER A 235 18.26 14.11 -4.87
N ARG A 236 17.15 13.40 -4.61
CA ARG A 236 16.89 12.01 -5.01
C ARG A 236 16.00 11.90 -6.26
N GLY A 237 15.88 12.99 -7.04
CA GLY A 237 14.99 13.03 -8.20
C GLY A 237 13.54 13.37 -7.84
N GLN A 238 12.63 13.10 -8.77
CA GLN A 238 11.22 13.41 -8.61
C GLN A 238 10.59 12.49 -7.56
N LYS A 239 9.90 13.10 -6.60
CA LYS A 239 9.32 12.46 -5.43
C LYS A 239 7.82 12.70 -5.40
N PHE A 240 7.05 11.65 -5.18
CA PHE A 240 5.62 11.72 -4.86
C PHE A 240 5.45 11.51 -3.36
N THR A 241 4.79 12.44 -2.69
CA THR A 241 4.53 12.37 -1.24
C THR A 241 3.05 12.55 -0.96
N VAL A 242 2.47 11.67 -0.14
CA VAL A 242 1.15 11.86 0.47
C VAL A 242 1.36 12.22 1.94
N GLU A 243 0.68 13.27 2.39
CA GLU A 243 0.61 13.70 3.77
C GLU A 243 -0.76 13.36 4.35
N TYR A 244 -0.75 12.81 5.55
CA TYR A 244 -1.91 12.52 6.37
C TYR A 244 -1.89 13.39 7.61
N TYR A 245 -2.96 14.14 7.86
CA TYR A 245 -3.27 14.69 9.17
C TYR A 245 -4.69 14.31 9.57
N VAL A 246 -4.78 13.19 10.28
CA VAL A 246 -6.02 12.46 10.53
C VAL A 246 -6.16 12.07 12.00
N GLY A 247 -7.32 11.54 12.36
CA GLY A 247 -7.60 11.05 13.71
C GLY A 247 -8.33 9.70 13.67
N SER A 248 -8.84 9.30 14.82
CA SER A 248 -9.74 8.16 15.01
C SER A 248 -11.02 8.62 15.71
N TYR A 249 -12.03 7.74 15.79
CA TYR A 249 -13.35 8.10 16.36
C TYR A 249 -13.27 8.76 17.75
N ASN A 250 -12.37 8.27 18.61
CA ASN A 250 -12.20 8.77 19.98
C ASN A 250 -11.12 9.86 20.11
N ASN A 251 -10.33 10.09 19.05
CA ASN A 251 -9.28 11.09 19.03
C ASN A 251 -9.22 11.76 17.64
N PRO A 252 -9.99 12.83 17.41
CA PRO A 252 -10.26 13.34 16.07
C PRO A 252 -9.05 14.00 15.38
N VAL A 253 -7.94 14.18 16.09
CA VAL A 253 -6.64 14.58 15.55
C VAL A 253 -5.54 13.85 16.29
N GLY A 254 -4.45 13.48 15.63
CA GLY A 254 -3.31 12.91 16.36
C GLY A 254 -2.30 12.17 15.52
N GLU A 255 -2.70 11.72 14.32
CA GLU A 255 -1.84 11.04 13.39
C GLU A 255 -1.39 12.02 12.32
N HIS A 256 -0.11 12.37 12.32
CA HIS A 256 0.52 13.26 11.35
C HIS A 256 1.75 12.58 10.76
N PHE A 257 1.65 12.13 9.51
CA PHE A 257 2.71 11.40 8.85
C PHE A 257 2.70 11.61 7.34
N THR A 258 3.80 11.26 6.70
CA THR A 258 3.92 11.25 5.23
C THR A 258 4.43 9.92 4.74
N VAL A 259 4.03 9.57 3.52
CA VAL A 259 4.55 8.44 2.75
C VAL A 259 5.10 8.93 1.43
N SER A 260 6.29 8.49 1.07
CA SER A 260 7.04 8.98 -0.08
C SER A 260 7.54 7.84 -0.96
N MET A 261 7.39 8.00 -2.27
CA MET A 261 7.97 7.15 -3.31
C MET A 261 8.76 8.01 -4.30
N TYR A 262 9.73 7.42 -4.99
CA TYR A 262 10.70 8.13 -5.80
C TYR A 262 10.77 7.54 -7.20
N LYS A 263 10.72 8.41 -8.22
CA LYS A 263 10.79 8.00 -9.62
C LYS A 263 12.06 7.22 -9.95
N ASP A 264 13.20 7.71 -9.45
CA ASP A 264 14.52 7.17 -9.80
C ASP A 264 14.99 6.07 -8.82
N TYR A 265 14.16 5.73 -7.82
CA TYR A 265 14.42 4.66 -6.85
C TYR A 265 13.17 3.76 -6.70
N PRO A 266 12.79 3.01 -7.75
CA PRO A 266 11.67 2.08 -7.68
C PRO A 266 11.90 1.03 -6.58
N GLY A 267 10.84 0.66 -5.86
CA GLY A 267 10.90 -0.26 -4.73
C GLY A 267 11.20 0.41 -3.37
N LEU A 268 11.62 1.68 -3.36
CA LEU A 268 11.91 2.40 -2.12
C LEU A 268 10.71 3.22 -1.65
N VAL A 269 10.26 2.95 -0.43
CA VAL A 269 9.20 3.71 0.23
C VAL A 269 9.69 4.26 1.56
N ARG A 270 9.42 5.54 1.82
CA ARG A 270 9.79 6.21 3.07
C ARG A 270 8.56 6.74 3.81
N TYR A 271 8.46 6.40 5.09
CA TYR A 271 7.48 6.91 6.03
C TYR A 271 8.17 7.90 6.99
N VAL A 272 7.53 9.04 7.22
CA VAL A 272 7.99 10.02 8.21
C VAL A 272 6.82 10.35 9.12
N TYR A 273 7.01 10.15 10.42
CA TYR A 273 6.01 10.37 11.47
C TYR A 273 6.39 11.62 12.24
N TYR A 274 5.56 12.66 12.14
CA TYR A 274 5.73 13.89 12.90
C TYR A 274 5.09 13.76 14.28
N LYS A 275 3.91 13.14 14.31
CA LYS A 275 3.16 12.83 15.52
C LYS A 275 2.32 11.56 15.31
N THR A 276 2.26 10.72 16.32
CA THR A 276 1.36 9.56 16.37
C THR A 276 0.75 9.45 17.76
N SER A 277 -0.58 9.37 17.86
CA SER A 277 -1.24 9.40 19.17
C SER A 277 -1.30 8.05 19.87
N MET A 278 -1.24 6.96 19.10
CA MET A 278 -1.29 5.59 19.59
C MET A 278 0.05 4.85 19.46
N HIS A 279 1.10 5.53 19.00
CA HIS A 279 2.47 5.02 18.87
C HIS A 279 2.59 3.63 18.21
N GLY A 280 1.74 3.35 17.21
CA GLY A 280 1.73 2.08 16.48
C GLY A 280 0.92 0.93 17.12
N SER A 281 0.33 1.12 18.31
CA SER A 281 -0.45 0.09 19.00
C SER A 281 -1.72 -0.37 18.27
N SER A 282 -2.20 0.40 17.29
CA SER A 282 -3.39 0.11 16.50
C SER A 282 -3.12 -0.07 15.00
N ALA A 283 -1.86 -0.04 14.57
CA ALA A 283 -1.52 0.11 13.17
C ALA A 283 -0.70 -1.07 12.64
N THR A 284 -0.88 -1.36 11.35
CA THR A 284 0.10 -2.12 10.58
C THR A 284 0.98 -1.15 9.82
N VAL A 285 2.31 -1.31 9.96
CA VAL A 285 3.30 -0.56 9.20
C VAL A 285 4.11 -1.52 8.33
N GLY A 286 4.17 -1.25 7.03
CA GLY A 286 4.90 -2.11 6.10
C GLY A 286 4.49 -1.96 4.65
N VAL A 287 4.89 -2.92 3.83
CA VAL A 287 4.54 -3.03 2.41
C VAL A 287 4.31 -4.51 2.05
N GLN A 288 3.48 -4.77 1.05
CA GLN A 288 3.30 -6.11 0.49
C GLN A 288 3.07 -6.10 -1.02
N ASN A 289 3.37 -7.25 -1.62
CA ASN A 289 2.92 -7.69 -2.93
C ASN A 289 2.54 -9.18 -2.83
N GLY A 290 1.27 -9.45 -2.54
CA GLY A 290 0.80 -10.82 -2.31
C GLY A 290 1.52 -11.47 -1.14
N ILE A 291 2.30 -12.52 -1.40
CA ILE A 291 3.09 -13.21 -0.36
C ILE A 291 4.39 -12.48 0.03
N PHE A 292 4.91 -11.61 -0.86
CA PHE A 292 6.09 -10.82 -0.56
C PHE A 292 5.69 -9.69 0.38
N LYS A 293 6.42 -9.52 1.47
CA LYS A 293 6.11 -8.50 2.47
C LYS A 293 7.36 -8.00 3.18
N SER A 294 7.28 -6.76 3.63
CA SER A 294 8.12 -6.23 4.70
C SER A 294 7.19 -5.64 5.74
N GLN A 295 7.13 -6.28 6.90
CA GLN A 295 6.30 -5.82 8.00
C GLN A 295 7.22 -5.21 9.05
N TYR A 296 7.10 -3.91 9.26
CA TYR A 296 7.81 -3.20 10.32
C TYR A 296 7.14 -3.46 11.67
N SER A 297 5.83 -3.25 11.76
CA SER A 297 5.06 -3.48 12.97
C SER A 297 3.61 -3.86 12.69
N TYR A 298 2.95 -4.44 13.69
CA TYR A 298 1.51 -4.68 13.71
C TYR A 298 1.01 -4.66 15.13
N ASN A 299 0.13 -3.71 15.45
CA ASN A 299 -0.45 -3.51 16.77
C ASN A 299 0.62 -3.57 17.87
N ALA A 300 1.76 -2.93 17.61
CA ALA A 300 2.92 -2.96 18.49
C ALA A 300 3.03 -1.60 19.16
N GLU A 301 2.78 -1.58 20.46
CA GLU A 301 2.92 -0.40 21.32
C GLU A 301 4.34 0.15 21.23
N ASP A 302 4.45 1.48 21.23
CA ASP A 302 5.70 2.26 21.14
C ASP A 302 6.59 1.95 19.91
N SER A 303 6.07 1.23 18.92
CA SER A 303 6.85 0.89 17.70
C SER A 303 7.03 2.08 16.76
N ILE A 304 6.14 3.08 16.84
CA ILE A 304 6.19 4.29 16.03
C ILE A 304 6.14 5.49 16.97
N PRO A 305 7.28 5.95 17.51
CA PRO A 305 7.31 7.17 18.33
C PRO A 305 7.09 8.43 17.49
N ASP A 306 6.86 9.56 18.16
CA ASP A 306 6.87 10.87 17.51
C ASP A 306 8.25 11.18 16.93
N ARG A 307 8.27 11.99 15.87
CA ARG A 307 9.50 12.42 15.19
C ARG A 307 10.37 11.23 14.76
N PHE A 308 9.77 10.29 14.04
CA PHE A 308 10.40 9.05 13.63
C PHE A 308 10.32 8.85 12.13
N TRP A 309 11.15 7.97 11.57
CA TRP A 309 11.02 7.56 10.18
C TRP A 309 11.29 6.07 10.02
N VAL A 310 10.67 5.49 8.99
CA VAL A 310 10.91 4.13 8.53
C VAL A 310 11.13 4.19 7.02
N GLU A 311 12.13 3.49 6.50
CA GLU A 311 12.38 3.36 5.07
C GLU A 311 12.51 1.89 4.72
N ILE A 312 11.76 1.45 3.73
CA ILE A 312 11.73 0.07 3.25
C ILE A 312 12.16 0.07 1.79
N ASP A 313 13.20 -0.69 1.48
CA ASP A 313 13.70 -0.92 0.13
C ASP A 313 13.33 -2.34 -0.33
N THR A 314 12.46 -2.41 -1.33
CA THR A 314 11.99 -3.63 -1.98
C THR A 314 12.53 -3.79 -3.41
N SER A 315 13.50 -2.97 -3.82
CA SER A 315 14.11 -3.03 -5.15
C SER A 315 14.76 -4.40 -5.44
N ASN A 316 15.19 -5.10 -4.39
CA ASN A 316 15.58 -6.50 -4.44
C ASN A 316 14.61 -7.36 -3.60
N VAL A 317 13.73 -8.11 -4.28
CA VAL A 317 12.75 -8.99 -3.63
C VAL A 317 13.39 -10.07 -2.75
N GLN A 318 14.65 -10.44 -3.01
CA GLN A 318 15.38 -11.45 -2.22
C GLN A 318 16.14 -10.85 -1.03
N ASP A 319 16.32 -9.54 -1.01
CA ASP A 319 17.12 -8.82 0.01
C ASP A 319 16.46 -7.50 0.36
N VAL A 320 15.28 -7.61 0.96
CA VAL A 320 14.51 -6.47 1.43
C VAL A 320 15.22 -5.84 2.61
N THR A 321 15.48 -4.54 2.54
CA THR A 321 16.05 -3.81 3.68
C THR A 321 15.00 -2.91 4.31
N THR A 322 15.02 -2.86 5.63
CA THR A 322 14.21 -1.94 6.42
C THR A 322 15.13 -1.20 7.37
N SER A 323 15.02 0.11 7.41
CA SER A 323 15.78 0.99 8.30
C SER A 323 14.86 1.99 8.96
N ASP A 324 15.24 2.47 10.13
CA ASP A 324 14.45 3.41 10.91
C ASP A 324 15.35 4.34 11.73
N GLY A 325 14.75 5.37 12.32
CA GLY A 325 15.41 6.20 13.31
C GLY A 325 14.68 7.50 13.61
N ASP A 326 15.26 8.27 14.52
CA ASP A 326 14.70 9.55 14.94
C ASP A 326 14.95 10.66 13.91
N LEU A 327 13.98 11.56 13.76
CA LEU A 327 14.13 12.83 13.08
C LEU A 327 14.92 13.79 13.96
N GLN A 328 16.24 13.84 13.72
CA GLN A 328 17.18 14.79 14.33
C GLN A 328 16.58 16.22 14.34
N GLY A 329 16.55 16.86 15.51
CA GLY A 329 15.95 18.18 15.71
C GLY A 329 16.84 19.30 15.18
N GLY A 330 16.31 20.09 14.24
CA GLY A 330 16.59 21.53 14.21
C GLY A 330 15.65 22.21 15.19
N ASN A 331 16.21 22.92 16.17
CA ASN A 331 15.50 23.94 16.96
C ASN A 331 14.96 25.05 16.06
#